data_AF-A0A7J3QB53-F1
#
_entry.id   AF-A0A7J3QB53-F1
#
_cell.length_a   1.000
_cell.length_b   1.000
_cell.length_c   1.000
_cell.angle_alpha   90.00
_cell.angle_beta   90.00
_cell.angle_gamma   90.00
#
_symmetry.space_group_name_H-M   'P 1'
#
loop_
_entity.id
_entity.type
_entity.pdbx_description
1 polymer ?
#
loop_
_entity_poly.entity_id
_entity_poly.type
_entity_poly.pdbx_seq_one_letter_code
_entity_poly.pdbx_strand_id
1 'polypeptide(L)'
;MWGVADLPLHSGHVPPWLYNVMKRMARAIVKLLVLEYGPSHLLTRLSNPLWFQALNNAIGMDWDSSGSTTVTTAILREVLTEENLGVWAVGGKGAKSIEVPREVNALVDKGLIGSSIGSELIRISRLTAKTDSALLQDGFSLYHHIIVFDEKGSWVVIQQGMNSSERIARRYHLSWERVDPGDVTIEPHTGALCEKTTIPLNLSARESLKSRKAILDLVHEKPTKIAKYVHTVNAIIKGYRPLFGELPRPVVTGIPYYRPVKLTERLLKVLNEAYEVSPSSFPELLLETRAGPETLRALSLISELIYREPPPLKDIEVYSPFKYAYTIGGKDGVPYPVKKQLAEEVLNELYEIIRRAELGYKDKLRAFRSLSNLAPPDIAPI
;
A
#
# COMPACT_ATOMS: atom_id res chain seq x y z
N MET A 1 -12.74 -5.83 25.43
CA MET A 1 -12.52 -7.28 25.60
C MET A 1 -12.17 -7.84 24.23
N TRP A 2 -10.87 -8.09 24.01
CA TRP A 2 -10.14 -8.89 23.00
C TRP A 2 -10.52 -8.88 21.50
N GLY A 3 -9.51 -8.66 20.66
CA GLY A 3 -9.53 -8.89 19.20
C GLY A 3 -8.20 -8.54 18.49
N VAL A 4 -7.12 -9.27 18.80
CA VAL A 4 -5.74 -9.19 18.23
C VAL A 4 -5.67 -9.56 16.72
N ALA A 5 -4.89 -8.86 15.88
CA ALA A 5 -4.30 -9.35 14.60
C ALA A 5 -3.10 -8.52 14.01
N ASP A 6 -1.85 -8.99 14.24
CA ASP A 6 -0.52 -8.53 13.75
C ASP A 6 -0.32 -8.68 12.23
N LEU A 7 0.67 -7.99 11.60
CA LEU A 7 1.30 -8.50 10.36
C LEU A 7 2.56 -9.29 10.78
N PRO A 8 2.51 -10.64 10.91
CA PRO A 8 3.64 -11.37 11.42
C PRO A 8 4.86 -11.27 10.50
N LEU A 9 6.04 -11.26 11.10
CA LEU A 9 7.27 -11.57 10.37
C LEU A 9 7.27 -13.05 9.98
N HIS A 10 6.79 -13.35 8.77
CA HIS A 10 6.87 -14.70 8.20
C HIS A 10 8.23 -14.93 7.54
N SER A 11 8.81 -16.10 7.78
CA SER A 11 10.04 -16.58 7.13
C SER A 11 9.77 -17.39 5.84
N GLY A 12 8.50 -17.56 5.47
CA GLY A 12 8.08 -18.31 4.29
C GLY A 12 8.40 -17.58 2.98
N HIS A 13 8.88 -18.33 1.99
CA HIS A 13 9.12 -17.82 0.64
C HIS A 13 7.91 -18.14 -0.24
N VAL A 14 7.63 -17.28 -1.22
CA VAL A 14 6.62 -17.57 -2.24
C VAL A 14 7.17 -18.66 -3.17
N PRO A 15 6.47 -19.78 -3.37
CA PRO A 15 6.89 -20.81 -4.32
C PRO A 15 7.06 -20.22 -5.73
N PRO A 16 8.09 -20.61 -6.51
CA PRO A 16 8.33 -20.03 -7.84
C PRO A 16 7.14 -20.11 -8.80
N TRP A 17 6.38 -21.19 -8.75
CA TRP A 17 5.18 -21.36 -9.58
C TRP A 17 4.11 -20.32 -9.23
N LEU A 18 3.91 -20.04 -7.94
CA LEU A 18 2.92 -19.08 -7.46
C LEU A 18 3.38 -17.66 -7.80
N TYR A 19 4.67 -17.36 -7.59
CA TYR A 19 5.24 -16.06 -7.98
C TYR A 19 4.98 -15.74 -9.46
N ASN A 20 5.12 -16.73 -10.35
CA ASN A 20 4.82 -16.56 -11.77
C ASN A 20 3.32 -16.28 -12.03
N VAL A 21 2.41 -16.97 -11.33
CA VAL A 21 0.96 -16.69 -11.41
C VAL A 21 0.66 -15.28 -10.91
N MET A 22 1.19 -14.91 -9.73
CA MET A 22 1.01 -13.59 -9.14
C MET A 22 1.50 -12.48 -10.08
N LYS A 23 2.67 -12.67 -10.71
CA LYS A 23 3.23 -11.71 -11.69
C LYS A 23 2.33 -11.56 -12.92
N ARG A 24 1.83 -12.66 -13.48
CA ARG A 24 0.90 -12.64 -14.62
C ARG A 24 -0.42 -11.96 -14.27
N MET A 25 -0.95 -12.20 -13.07
CA MET A 25 -2.17 -11.57 -12.55
C MET A 25 -1.97 -10.07 -12.35
N ALA A 26 -0.90 -9.68 -11.65
CA ALA A 26 -0.54 -8.28 -11.45
C ALA A 26 -0.37 -7.55 -12.79
N ARG A 27 0.32 -8.17 -13.76
CA ARG A 27 0.46 -7.64 -15.12
C ARG A 27 -0.90 -7.35 -15.75
N ALA A 28 -1.81 -8.33 -15.75
CA ALA A 28 -3.12 -8.16 -16.35
C ALA A 28 -3.93 -7.04 -15.68
N ILE A 29 -3.96 -7.01 -14.35
CA ILE A 29 -4.72 -6.01 -13.57
C ILE A 29 -4.15 -4.61 -13.80
N VAL A 30 -2.84 -4.44 -13.66
CA VAL A 30 -2.16 -3.15 -13.82
C VAL A 30 -2.32 -2.63 -15.24
N LYS A 31 -2.11 -3.49 -16.24
CA LYS A 31 -2.26 -3.12 -17.65
C LYS A 31 -3.69 -2.67 -17.95
N LEU A 32 -4.70 -3.40 -17.48
CA LEU A 32 -6.09 -3.04 -17.69
C LEU A 32 -6.46 -1.72 -17.01
N LEU A 33 -5.98 -1.49 -15.78
CA LEU A 33 -6.17 -0.22 -15.06
C LEU A 33 -5.55 0.97 -15.82
N VAL A 34 -4.31 0.82 -16.32
CA VAL A 34 -3.63 1.86 -17.09
C VAL A 34 -4.30 2.08 -18.45
N LEU A 35 -4.78 1.02 -19.12
CA LEU A 35 -5.51 1.15 -20.38
C LEU A 35 -6.82 1.95 -20.22
N GLU A 36 -7.52 1.77 -19.10
CA GLU A 36 -8.80 2.45 -18.82
C GLU A 36 -8.63 3.88 -18.32
N TYR A 37 -7.69 4.11 -17.40
CA TYR A 37 -7.61 5.35 -16.63
C TYR A 37 -6.27 6.09 -16.76
N GLY A 38 -5.28 5.44 -17.37
CA GLY A 38 -3.94 5.99 -17.54
C GLY A 38 -2.99 5.79 -16.35
N PRO A 39 -1.71 6.18 -16.53
CA PRO A 39 -0.62 6.01 -15.55
C PRO A 39 -0.91 6.58 -14.16
N SER A 40 -1.43 7.81 -14.09
CA SER A 40 -1.61 8.53 -12.83
C SER A 40 -2.63 7.85 -11.91
N HIS A 41 -3.66 7.22 -12.47
CA HIS A 41 -4.66 6.52 -11.67
C HIS A 41 -4.10 5.29 -10.98
N LEU A 42 -3.15 4.58 -11.59
CA LEU A 42 -2.43 3.50 -10.91
C LEU A 42 -1.72 4.03 -9.66
N LEU A 43 -1.07 5.19 -9.76
CA LEU A 43 -0.38 5.81 -8.63
C LEU A 43 -1.37 6.24 -7.53
N THR A 44 -2.54 6.77 -7.89
CA THR A 44 -3.60 7.14 -6.93
C THR A 44 -4.17 5.89 -6.24
N ARG A 45 -4.32 4.77 -6.95
CA ARG A 45 -4.72 3.49 -6.37
C ARG A 45 -3.65 2.93 -5.43
N LEU A 46 -2.38 2.96 -5.83
CA LEU A 46 -1.25 2.52 -5.03
C LEU A 46 -1.01 3.40 -3.79
N SER A 47 -1.44 4.67 -3.79
CA SER A 47 -1.36 5.54 -2.61
C SER A 47 -2.30 5.09 -1.49
N ASN A 48 -3.36 4.35 -1.82
CA ASN A 48 -4.29 3.84 -0.84
C ASN A 48 -3.83 2.47 -0.29
N PRO A 49 -3.49 2.36 1.01
CA PRO A 49 -3.01 1.12 1.59
C PRO A 49 -4.06 -0.01 1.56
N LEU A 50 -5.36 0.29 1.54
CA LEU A 50 -6.43 -0.70 1.45
C LEU A 50 -6.50 -1.30 0.05
N TRP A 51 -6.44 -0.45 -0.98
CA TRP A 51 -6.42 -0.90 -2.37
C TRP A 51 -5.16 -1.70 -2.67
N PHE A 52 -4.00 -1.25 -2.17
CA PHE A 52 -2.76 -2.03 -2.28
C PHE A 52 -2.89 -3.42 -1.65
N GLN A 53 -3.54 -3.51 -0.47
CA GLN A 53 -3.80 -4.79 0.17
C GLN A 53 -4.78 -5.66 -0.61
N ALA A 54 -5.80 -5.05 -1.22
CA ALA A 54 -6.76 -5.75 -2.06
C ALA A 54 -6.08 -6.33 -3.32
N LEU A 55 -5.21 -5.56 -3.98
CA LEU A 55 -4.38 -6.04 -5.08
C LEU A 55 -3.49 -7.21 -4.65
N ASN A 56 -2.80 -7.08 -3.51
CA ASN A 56 -1.99 -8.15 -2.93
C ASN A 56 -2.79 -9.45 -2.77
N ASN A 57 -4.00 -9.36 -2.22
CA ASN A 57 -4.84 -10.52 -1.97
C ASN A 57 -5.38 -11.10 -3.30
N ALA A 58 -5.77 -10.24 -4.26
CA ALA A 58 -6.29 -10.65 -5.57
C ALA A 58 -5.28 -11.45 -6.40
N ILE A 59 -3.98 -11.14 -6.26
CA ILE A 59 -2.92 -11.87 -6.98
C ILE A 59 -2.51 -13.17 -6.28
N GLY A 60 -3.05 -13.48 -5.11
CA GLY A 60 -2.83 -14.74 -4.38
C GLY A 60 -1.79 -14.68 -3.26
N MET A 61 -1.42 -13.48 -2.81
CA MET A 61 -0.55 -13.30 -1.64
C MET A 61 -1.35 -13.31 -0.34
N ASP A 62 -0.66 -13.58 0.77
CA ASP A 62 -1.25 -13.57 2.12
C ASP A 62 -1.72 -12.17 2.54
N TRP A 63 -2.87 -12.10 3.23
CA TRP A 63 -3.50 -10.84 3.63
C TRP A 63 -2.90 -10.25 4.90
N ASP A 64 -2.29 -11.08 5.74
CA ASP A 64 -1.74 -10.70 7.03
C ASP A 64 -0.21 -10.84 7.10
N SER A 65 0.49 -11.08 5.99
CA SER A 65 1.94 -11.24 6.03
C SER A 65 2.72 -9.93 5.87
N SER A 66 3.81 -9.74 6.61
CA SER A 66 4.81 -8.70 6.31
C SER A 66 5.44 -8.85 4.91
N GLY A 67 5.38 -10.05 4.34
CA GLY A 67 5.77 -10.35 2.97
C GLY A 67 4.88 -9.66 1.92
N SER A 68 3.61 -9.36 2.25
CA SER A 68 2.61 -8.78 1.33
C SER A 68 3.15 -7.57 0.57
N THR A 69 3.70 -6.60 1.31
CA THR A 69 4.30 -5.40 0.74
C THR A 69 5.54 -5.71 -0.09
N THR A 70 6.47 -6.48 0.47
CA THR A 70 7.78 -6.69 -0.18
C THR A 70 7.69 -7.54 -1.45
N VAL A 71 6.77 -8.50 -1.49
CA VAL A 71 6.52 -9.36 -2.65
C VAL A 71 5.71 -8.61 -3.70
N THR A 72 4.60 -7.97 -3.30
CA THR A 72 3.75 -7.23 -4.26
C THR A 72 4.52 -6.08 -4.91
N THR A 73 5.34 -5.33 -4.16
CA THR A 73 6.19 -4.28 -4.74
C THR A 73 7.27 -4.83 -5.66
N ALA A 74 7.87 -5.99 -5.36
CA ALA A 74 8.84 -6.64 -6.25
C ALA A 74 8.18 -7.06 -7.58
N ILE A 75 6.99 -7.65 -7.52
CA ILE A 75 6.21 -8.04 -8.69
C ILE A 75 5.82 -6.81 -9.50
N LEU A 76 5.29 -5.76 -8.86
CA LEU A 76 4.92 -4.51 -9.52
C LEU A 76 6.12 -3.88 -10.22
N ARG A 77 7.30 -3.87 -9.58
CA ARG A 77 8.53 -3.37 -10.19
C ARG A 77 8.90 -4.13 -11.46
N GLU A 78 8.82 -5.46 -11.44
CA GLU A 78 9.07 -6.28 -12.63
C GLU A 78 8.05 -6.00 -13.74
N VAL A 79 6.76 -6.00 -13.41
CA VAL A 79 5.66 -5.76 -14.36
C VAL A 79 5.80 -4.39 -15.03
N LEU A 80 6.03 -3.33 -14.25
CA LEU A 80 6.14 -1.97 -14.76
C LEU A 80 7.39 -1.78 -15.63
N THR A 81 8.48 -2.48 -15.30
CA THR A 81 9.70 -2.47 -16.13
C THR A 81 9.49 -3.16 -17.47
N GLU A 82 8.70 -4.24 -17.51
CA GLU A 82 8.46 -5.05 -18.70
C GLU A 82 7.42 -4.45 -19.67
N GLU A 83 6.34 -3.86 -19.13
CA GLU A 83 5.18 -3.44 -19.94
C GLU A 83 5.29 -2.01 -20.51
N ASN A 84 6.28 -1.22 -20.08
CA ASN A 84 6.50 0.17 -20.50
C ASN A 84 5.22 1.03 -20.51
N LEU A 85 4.50 1.03 -19.39
CA LEU A 85 3.17 1.66 -19.25
C LEU A 85 3.23 3.18 -18.96
N GLY A 86 4.37 3.83 -19.18
CA GLY A 86 4.59 5.23 -18.74
C GLY A 86 4.65 5.39 -17.20
N VAL A 87 4.84 4.28 -16.49
CA VAL A 87 5.02 4.22 -15.03
C VAL A 87 6.22 3.34 -14.72
N TRP A 88 7.06 3.78 -13.80
CA TRP A 88 8.24 3.05 -13.34
C TRP A 88 8.20 2.88 -11.83
N ALA A 89 8.84 1.82 -11.34
CA ALA A 89 9.07 1.63 -9.92
C ALA A 89 10.54 1.31 -9.67
N VAL A 90 11.14 1.98 -8.69
CA VAL A 90 12.55 1.83 -8.34
C VAL A 90 12.72 1.70 -6.83
N GLY A 91 13.75 0.96 -6.43
CA GLY A 91 14.01 0.58 -5.04
C GLY A 91 13.52 -0.83 -4.69
N GLY A 92 13.25 -1.06 -3.40
CA GLY A 92 12.75 -2.34 -2.91
C GLY A 92 13.18 -2.66 -1.48
N LYS A 93 13.34 -3.95 -1.19
CA LYS A 93 13.73 -4.47 0.15
C LYS A 93 15.26 -4.44 0.32
N GLY A 94 15.73 -4.12 1.53
CA GLY A 94 17.14 -4.22 1.92
C GLY A 94 18.02 -3.30 1.10
N ALA A 95 19.11 -3.80 0.52
CA ALA A 95 20.05 -3.00 -0.26
C ALA A 95 19.37 -2.20 -1.39
N LYS A 96 18.36 -2.78 -2.06
CA LYS A 96 17.60 -2.10 -3.12
C LYS A 96 16.92 -0.82 -2.64
N SER A 97 16.53 -0.72 -1.36
CA SER A 97 15.92 0.50 -0.79
C SER A 97 16.85 1.72 -0.90
N ILE A 98 18.16 1.49 -0.92
CA ILE A 98 19.20 2.53 -0.94
C ILE A 98 19.60 2.87 -2.40
N GLU A 99 19.31 1.99 -3.36
CA GLU A 99 19.71 2.13 -4.76
C GLU A 99 18.81 3.08 -5.58
N VAL A 100 17.71 3.59 -5.00
CA VAL A 100 16.76 4.49 -5.69
C VAL A 100 17.46 5.62 -6.47
N PRO A 101 18.42 6.38 -5.91
CA PRO A 101 19.07 7.45 -6.69
C PRO A 101 19.82 6.96 -7.91
N ARG A 102 20.44 5.79 -7.82
CA ARG A 102 21.16 5.17 -8.94
C ARG A 102 20.18 4.69 -10.00
N GLU A 103 19.08 4.05 -9.60
CA GLU A 103 18.06 3.57 -10.53
C GLU A 103 17.35 4.73 -11.25
N VAL A 104 17.04 5.84 -10.55
CA VAL A 104 16.47 7.05 -11.16
C VAL A 104 17.42 7.66 -12.17
N ASN A 105 18.71 7.83 -11.83
CA ASN A 105 19.70 8.35 -12.78
C ASN A 105 19.82 7.46 -14.02
N ALA A 106 19.78 6.14 -13.86
CA ALA A 106 19.81 5.22 -15.00
C ALA A 106 18.58 5.37 -15.93
N LEU A 107 17.42 5.79 -15.42
CA LEU A 107 16.24 6.10 -16.23
C LEU A 107 16.37 7.45 -16.94
N VAL A 108 17.00 8.45 -16.29
CA VAL A 108 17.36 9.74 -16.91
C VAL A 108 18.34 9.51 -18.06
N ASP A 109 19.39 8.72 -17.83
CA ASP A 109 20.43 8.42 -18.83
C ASP A 109 19.86 7.70 -20.07
N LYS A 110 18.81 6.90 -19.88
CA LYS A 110 18.06 6.24 -20.96
C LYS A 110 17.07 7.17 -21.69
N GLY A 111 16.91 8.41 -21.24
CA GLY A 111 15.94 9.36 -21.79
C GLY A 111 14.48 9.01 -21.49
N LEU A 112 14.21 8.12 -20.52
CA LEU A 112 12.85 7.74 -20.15
C LEU A 112 12.16 8.79 -19.27
N ILE A 113 12.96 9.58 -18.53
CA ILE A 113 12.48 10.69 -17.72
C ILE A 113 13.41 11.90 -17.86
N GLY A 114 12.85 13.11 -17.69
CA GLY A 114 13.63 14.35 -17.70
C GLY A 114 14.55 14.48 -16.49
N SER A 115 15.70 15.14 -16.66
CA SER A 115 16.70 15.35 -15.59
C SER A 115 16.15 16.14 -14.39
N SER A 116 15.27 17.12 -14.63
CA SER A 116 14.58 17.88 -13.58
C SER A 116 13.69 16.97 -12.72
N ILE A 117 12.88 16.13 -13.38
CA ILE A 117 12.02 15.15 -12.69
C ILE A 117 12.86 14.15 -11.91
N GLY A 118 13.94 13.62 -12.50
CA GLY A 118 14.84 12.70 -11.82
C GLY A 118 15.45 13.29 -10.55
N SER A 119 15.92 14.54 -10.61
CA SER A 119 16.49 15.24 -9.45
C SER A 119 15.46 15.42 -8.33
N GLU A 120 14.23 15.75 -8.69
CA GLU A 120 13.13 15.92 -7.74
C GLU A 120 12.70 14.59 -7.10
N LEU A 121 12.61 13.51 -7.88
CA LEU A 121 12.32 12.17 -7.36
C LEU A 121 13.37 11.69 -6.36
N ILE A 122 14.65 11.99 -6.60
CA ILE A 122 15.74 11.67 -5.66
C ILE A 122 15.57 12.47 -4.36
N ARG A 123 15.22 13.75 -4.46
CA ARG A 123 14.93 14.61 -3.30
C ARG A 123 13.76 14.06 -2.48
N ILE A 124 12.64 13.75 -3.14
CA ILE A 124 11.44 13.16 -2.54
C ILE A 124 11.76 11.83 -1.87
N SER A 125 12.47 10.93 -2.55
CA SER A 125 12.86 9.64 -1.99
C SER A 125 13.65 9.78 -0.69
N ARG A 126 14.56 10.76 -0.60
CA ARG A 126 15.34 11.01 0.61
C ARG A 126 14.49 11.61 1.73
N LEU A 127 13.64 12.59 1.41
CA LEU A 127 12.79 13.27 2.39
C LEU A 127 11.73 12.35 2.98
N THR A 128 11.10 11.51 2.16
CA THR A 128 10.10 10.53 2.60
C THR A 128 10.71 9.47 3.52
N ALA A 129 11.88 8.91 3.16
CA ALA A 129 12.61 7.99 4.03
C ALA A 129 13.04 8.63 5.36
N LYS A 130 13.43 9.91 5.34
CA LYS A 130 13.77 10.68 6.56
C LYS A 130 12.55 11.05 7.39
N THR A 131 11.41 11.28 6.77
CA THR A 131 10.16 11.55 7.47
C THR A 131 9.79 10.35 8.33
N ASP A 132 9.83 9.15 7.77
CA ASP A 132 9.42 7.93 8.48
C ASP A 132 10.47 7.48 9.50
N SER A 133 11.76 7.66 9.22
CA SER A 133 12.83 7.25 10.15
C SER A 133 13.15 8.26 11.26
N ALA A 134 12.96 9.57 11.04
CA ALA A 134 13.40 10.61 11.96
C ALA A 134 12.25 11.48 12.52
N LEU A 135 11.24 11.77 11.70
CA LEU A 135 10.11 12.61 12.14
C LEU A 135 9.00 11.78 12.80
N LEU A 136 8.88 10.50 12.45
CA LEU A 136 7.95 9.58 13.09
C LEU A 136 8.72 8.58 13.97
N GLN A 137 8.89 8.90 15.25
CA GLN A 137 9.64 8.05 16.18
C GLN A 137 8.71 7.01 16.82
N ASP A 138 8.33 6.00 16.04
CA ASP A 138 7.38 4.96 16.42
C ASP A 138 8.02 3.63 16.81
N GLY A 139 9.35 3.55 16.78
CA GLY A 139 10.12 2.35 17.11
C GLY A 139 10.22 1.34 15.96
N PHE A 140 9.83 1.70 14.73
CA PHE A 140 9.98 0.86 13.55
C PHE A 140 11.21 1.28 12.75
N SER A 141 12.07 0.31 12.43
CA SER A 141 13.24 0.51 11.57
C SER A 141 12.89 0.19 10.13
N LEU A 142 13.03 1.16 9.23
CA LEU A 142 12.78 0.98 7.80
C LEU A 142 13.72 -0.07 7.18
N TYR A 143 13.16 -0.97 6.39
CA TYR A 143 13.92 -1.98 5.65
C TYR A 143 13.44 -2.18 4.21
N HIS A 144 12.38 -1.48 3.82
CA HIS A 144 11.83 -1.49 2.48
C HIS A 144 11.41 -0.08 2.10
N HIS A 145 11.81 0.34 0.90
CA HIS A 145 11.49 1.63 0.33
C HIS A 145 11.41 1.49 -1.18
N ILE A 146 10.25 1.79 -1.75
CA ILE A 146 10.04 1.84 -3.19
C ILE A 146 9.34 3.15 -3.55
N ILE A 147 9.75 3.75 -4.66
CA ILE A 147 9.05 4.88 -5.27
C ILE A 147 8.51 4.43 -6.62
N VAL A 148 7.22 4.66 -6.85
CA VAL A 148 6.53 4.42 -8.12
C VAL A 148 6.13 5.77 -8.68
N PHE A 149 6.41 6.04 -9.95
CA PHE A 149 6.18 7.35 -10.55
C PHE A 149 5.83 7.26 -12.03
N ASP A 150 5.16 8.28 -12.54
CA ASP A 150 4.80 8.42 -13.96
C ASP A 150 5.74 9.39 -14.69
N GLU A 151 5.56 9.48 -16.02
CA GLU A 151 6.31 10.38 -16.90
C GLU A 151 6.14 11.87 -16.56
N LYS A 152 5.09 12.23 -15.83
CA LYS A 152 4.77 13.61 -15.43
C LYS A 152 5.44 13.99 -14.11
N GLY A 153 6.07 13.04 -13.43
CA GLY A 153 6.69 13.23 -12.12
C GLY A 153 5.72 13.07 -10.94
N SER A 154 4.50 12.58 -11.17
CA SER A 154 3.61 12.13 -10.09
C SER A 154 4.24 10.92 -9.42
N TRP A 155 4.13 10.78 -8.09
CA TRP A 155 4.88 9.77 -7.36
C TRP A 155 4.14 9.24 -6.13
N VAL A 156 4.23 7.94 -5.89
CA VAL A 156 3.86 7.31 -4.62
C VAL A 156 5.08 6.62 -4.03
N VAL A 157 5.30 6.82 -2.74
CA VAL A 157 6.33 6.12 -1.97
C VAL A 157 5.66 5.13 -1.04
N ILE A 158 6.09 3.87 -1.11
CA ILE A 158 5.62 2.79 -0.24
C ILE A 158 6.81 2.31 0.59
N GLN A 159 6.68 2.39 1.91
CA GLN A 159 7.74 2.02 2.84
C GLN A 159 7.25 0.95 3.81
N GLN A 160 8.18 0.16 4.34
CA GLN A 160 7.88 -0.73 5.45
C GLN A 160 8.98 -0.67 6.52
N GLY A 161 8.55 -0.42 7.74
CA GLY A 161 9.36 -0.52 8.95
C GLY A 161 9.08 -1.81 9.71
N MET A 162 10.08 -2.33 10.41
CA MET A 162 9.92 -3.47 11.33
C MET A 162 10.27 -3.06 12.76
N ASN A 163 9.55 -3.62 13.73
CA ASN A 163 9.90 -3.57 15.13
C ASN A 163 10.34 -4.99 15.57
N SER A 164 11.63 -5.15 15.81
CA SER A 164 12.23 -6.47 16.08
C SER A 164 11.83 -7.06 17.44
N SER A 165 11.56 -6.22 18.45
CA SER A 165 11.15 -6.70 19.78
C SER A 165 9.73 -7.26 19.77
N GLU A 166 8.85 -6.62 19.01
CA GLU A 166 7.44 -7.02 18.90
C GLU A 166 7.20 -8.00 17.73
N ARG A 167 8.17 -8.14 16.81
CA ARG A 167 8.10 -8.95 15.59
C ARG A 167 6.99 -8.53 14.61
N ILE A 168 6.77 -7.23 14.51
CA ILE A 168 5.69 -6.63 13.71
C ILE A 168 6.26 -5.73 12.62
N ALA A 169 5.52 -5.59 11.52
CA ALA A 169 5.82 -4.65 10.46
C ALA A 169 4.73 -3.58 10.32
N ARG A 170 5.13 -2.36 9.92
CA ARG A 170 4.23 -1.25 9.60
C ARG A 170 4.52 -0.75 8.19
N ARG A 171 3.48 -0.73 7.36
CA ARG A 171 3.54 -0.17 6.00
C ARG A 171 3.08 1.28 6.00
N TYR A 172 3.82 2.14 5.32
CA TYR A 172 3.52 3.57 5.14
C TYR A 172 3.34 3.86 3.65
N HIS A 173 2.32 4.64 3.32
CA HIS A 173 2.12 5.17 1.97
C HIS A 173 2.21 6.69 2.03
N LEU A 174 2.96 7.27 1.10
CA LEU A 174 3.10 8.72 0.92
C LEU A 174 2.83 9.02 -0.55
N SER A 175 2.10 10.08 -0.85
CA SER A 175 1.72 10.41 -2.24
C SER A 175 1.72 11.91 -2.48
N TRP A 176 2.13 12.26 -3.70
CA TRP A 176 2.09 13.62 -4.23
C TRP A 176 0.74 14.33 -4.09
N GLU A 177 -0.38 13.61 -4.02
CA GLU A 177 -1.72 14.21 -3.90
C GLU A 177 -2.01 14.79 -2.51
N ARG A 178 -1.27 14.36 -1.48
CA ARG A 178 -1.51 14.76 -0.09
C ARG A 178 -0.39 15.59 0.54
N VAL A 179 0.76 15.70 -0.13
CA VAL A 179 1.86 16.49 0.39
C VAL A 179 1.60 17.98 0.24
N ASP A 180 2.08 18.75 1.21
CA ASP A 180 2.12 20.20 1.09
C ASP A 180 3.16 20.59 0.01
N PRO A 181 2.82 21.42 -0.99
CA PRO A 181 3.76 21.85 -2.02
C PRO A 181 5.00 22.57 -1.48
N GLY A 182 4.89 23.20 -0.30
CA GLY A 182 6.00 23.91 0.34
C GLY A 182 6.90 23.00 1.20
N ASP A 183 6.36 21.89 1.74
CA ASP A 183 7.11 20.94 2.57
C ASP A 183 6.48 19.55 2.54
N VAL A 184 7.11 18.65 1.77
CA VAL A 184 6.68 17.25 1.60
C VAL A 184 6.81 16.39 2.86
N THR A 185 7.28 16.94 3.98
CA THR A 185 7.43 16.23 5.25
C THR A 185 6.30 16.55 6.24
N ILE A 186 5.37 17.44 5.89
CA ILE A 186 4.21 17.77 6.72
C ILE A 186 3.06 16.83 6.34
N GLU A 187 2.66 15.97 7.29
CA GLU A 187 1.56 15.01 7.14
C GLU A 187 1.49 14.28 5.78
N PRO A 188 2.61 13.76 5.26
CA PRO A 188 2.64 13.27 3.88
C PRO A 188 1.98 11.90 3.70
N HIS A 189 1.55 11.28 4.80
CA HIS A 189 1.02 9.94 4.83
C HIS A 189 -0.41 9.88 4.30
N THR A 190 -0.63 9.05 3.29
CA THR A 190 -1.96 8.64 2.82
C THR A 190 -2.54 7.47 3.62
N GLY A 191 -1.88 7.05 4.69
CA GLY A 191 -2.35 5.99 5.59
C GLY A 191 -1.25 5.04 5.98
N ALA A 192 -1.49 4.29 7.06
CA ALA A 192 -0.59 3.24 7.53
C ALA A 192 -1.35 1.93 7.71
N LEU A 193 -0.70 0.80 7.40
CA LEU A 193 -1.21 -0.53 7.73
C LEU A 193 -0.30 -1.14 8.81
N CYS A 194 -0.86 -1.36 10.00
CA CYS A 194 -0.19 -1.97 11.13
C CYS A 194 -1.23 -2.41 12.16
N GLU A 195 -1.01 -3.54 12.83
CA GLU A 195 -1.89 -3.94 13.93
C GLU A 195 -1.76 -3.01 15.13
N LYS A 196 -0.53 -2.77 15.60
CA LYS A 196 -0.34 -2.07 16.86
C LYS A 196 -0.44 -0.57 16.66
N THR A 197 -1.32 0.07 17.44
CA THR A 197 -1.31 1.53 17.57
C THR A 197 -0.23 1.91 18.56
N THR A 198 0.76 2.65 18.08
CA THR A 198 1.74 3.31 18.94
C THR A 198 1.31 4.76 19.12
N ILE A 199 1.74 5.40 20.21
CA ILE A 199 1.69 6.85 20.36
C ILE A 199 3.12 7.36 20.11
N PRO A 200 3.52 7.56 18.85
CA PRO A 200 4.86 7.99 18.55
C PRO A 200 5.03 9.49 18.82
N LEU A 201 6.28 9.92 19.04
CA LEU A 201 6.60 11.32 18.80
C LEU A 201 6.48 11.56 17.30
N ASN A 202 5.47 12.34 16.91
CA ASN A 202 5.22 12.67 15.52
C ASN A 202 5.59 14.13 15.22
N LEU A 203 6.80 14.35 14.76
CA LEU A 203 7.23 15.63 14.22
C LEU A 203 6.66 15.87 12.82
N SER A 204 6.15 14.85 12.09
CA SER A 204 5.53 15.00 10.77
C SER A 204 4.23 15.83 10.82
N ALA A 205 3.54 15.83 11.96
CA ALA A 205 2.28 16.52 12.19
C ALA A 205 2.38 18.04 12.00
N ARG A 206 1.33 18.67 11.47
CA ARG A 206 1.29 20.12 11.22
C ARG A 206 1.37 20.92 12.53
N GLU A 207 0.85 20.38 13.63
CA GLU A 207 0.94 20.97 14.97
C GLU A 207 2.37 21.01 15.50
N SER A 208 3.24 20.12 15.01
CA SER A 208 4.65 20.02 15.42
C SER A 208 5.57 21.05 14.74
N LEU A 209 5.06 21.93 13.86
CA LEU A 209 5.85 22.95 13.17
C LEU A 209 6.62 23.88 14.11
N LYS A 210 5.99 24.29 15.23
CA LYS A 210 6.67 25.10 16.26
C LYS A 210 7.83 24.36 16.90
N SER A 211 7.63 23.07 17.19
CA SER A 211 8.68 22.19 17.74
C SER A 211 9.83 22.02 16.75
N ARG A 212 9.55 21.84 15.45
CA ARG A 212 10.59 21.77 14.41
C ARG A 212 11.41 23.05 14.32
N LYS A 213 10.75 24.21 14.36
CA LYS A 213 11.44 25.51 14.35
C LYS A 213 12.35 25.65 15.57
N ALA A 214 11.87 25.28 16.76
CA ALA A 214 12.69 25.28 17.97
C ALA A 214 13.88 24.31 17.86
N ILE A 215 13.71 23.13 17.28
CA ILE A 215 14.81 22.18 17.00
C ILE A 215 15.86 22.83 16.08
N LEU A 216 15.44 23.49 15.00
CA LEU A 216 16.34 24.20 14.09
C LEU A 216 17.07 25.36 14.79
N ASP A 217 16.39 26.13 15.62
CA ASP A 217 16.98 27.22 16.40
C ASP A 217 18.05 26.66 17.37
N LEU A 218 17.78 25.52 18.00
CA LEU A 218 18.72 24.83 18.90
C LEU A 218 19.96 24.30 18.16
N VAL A 219 19.82 23.80 16.94
CA VAL A 219 20.96 23.33 16.12
C VAL A 219 21.91 24.47 15.76
N HIS A 220 21.38 25.69 15.58
CA HIS A 220 22.18 26.89 15.30
C HIS A 220 22.71 27.58 16.57
N GLU A 221 22.41 27.04 17.76
CA GLU A 221 22.78 27.64 19.04
C GLU A 221 24.18 27.20 19.51
N LYS A 222 24.83 28.02 20.33
CA LYS A 222 26.16 27.68 20.86
C LYS A 222 26.07 26.49 21.83
N PRO A 223 27.02 25.52 21.81
CA PRO A 223 27.03 24.37 22.71
C PRO A 223 26.94 24.73 24.20
N THR A 224 27.54 25.87 24.60
CA THR A 224 27.50 26.37 25.98
C THR A 224 26.08 26.74 26.44
N LYS A 225 25.23 27.23 25.54
CA LYS A 225 23.84 27.59 25.82
C LYS A 225 22.94 26.35 25.79
N ILE A 226 23.22 25.38 24.93
CA ILE A 226 22.57 24.05 24.95
C ILE A 226 22.84 23.33 26.27
N ALA A 227 24.08 23.33 26.76
CA ALA A 227 24.44 22.73 28.04
C ALA A 227 23.65 23.33 29.22
N LYS A 228 23.42 24.66 29.20
CA LYS A 228 22.56 25.34 30.18
C LYS A 228 21.12 24.86 30.07
N TYR A 229 20.55 24.75 28.87
CA TYR A 229 19.20 24.23 28.68
C TYR A 229 19.05 22.79 29.17
N VAL A 230 20.01 21.91 28.88
CA VAL A 230 20.01 20.52 29.38
C VAL A 230 20.07 20.48 30.90
N HIS A 231 20.90 21.32 31.53
CA HIS A 231 20.95 21.43 32.98
C HIS A 231 19.60 21.87 33.58
N THR A 232 18.96 22.88 32.98
CA THR A 232 17.62 23.34 33.36
C THR A 232 16.58 22.24 33.22
N VAL A 233 16.55 21.52 32.09
CA VAL A 233 15.62 20.40 31.86
C VAL A 233 15.84 19.28 32.87
N ASN A 234 17.10 18.90 33.14
CA ASN A 234 17.43 17.88 34.15
C ASN A 234 17.01 18.30 35.56
N ALA A 235 17.10 19.59 35.91
CA ALA A 235 16.58 20.11 37.16
C ALA A 235 15.04 19.97 37.19
N ILE A 236 14.34 20.34 36.11
CA ILE A 236 12.89 20.18 36.01
C ILE A 236 12.45 18.72 36.15
N ILE A 237 13.13 17.78 35.48
CA ILE A 237 12.86 16.34 35.57
C ILE A 237 13.05 15.83 37.00
N LYS A 238 14.06 16.34 37.72
CA LYS A 238 14.31 16.02 39.14
C LYS A 238 13.30 16.67 40.10
N GLY A 239 12.28 17.35 39.59
CA GLY A 239 11.20 17.96 40.38
C GLY A 239 11.41 19.43 40.71
N TYR A 240 12.50 20.06 40.25
CA TYR A 240 12.73 21.49 40.44
C TYR A 240 11.85 22.29 39.49
N ARG A 241 10.80 22.94 40.00
CA ARG A 241 9.91 23.75 39.17
C ARG A 241 10.51 25.16 38.97
N PRO A 242 10.54 25.69 37.73
CA PRO A 242 10.83 27.09 37.54
C PRO A 242 9.69 27.92 38.16
N LEU A 243 9.99 29.12 38.67
CA LEU A 243 8.95 30.04 39.17
C LEU A 243 7.95 30.47 38.08
N PHE A 244 8.31 30.34 36.80
CA PHE A 244 7.49 30.72 35.64
C PHE A 244 7.68 29.73 34.47
N GLY A 245 6.60 29.35 33.78
CA GLY A 245 6.63 28.55 32.54
C GLY A 245 5.53 27.48 32.45
N GLU A 246 5.15 27.10 31.23
CA GLU A 246 4.20 26.02 30.97
C GLU A 246 4.89 24.65 30.97
N LEU A 247 4.20 23.63 31.51
CA LEU A 247 4.61 22.23 31.39
C LEU A 247 4.47 21.75 29.94
N PRO A 248 5.27 20.75 29.50
CA PRO A 248 5.20 20.25 28.13
C PRO A 248 3.80 19.73 27.80
N ARG A 249 3.33 20.07 26.59
CA ARG A 249 2.01 19.67 26.09
C ARG A 249 1.90 18.15 25.97
N PRO A 250 0.72 17.57 26.21
CA PRO A 250 0.45 16.19 25.83
C PRO A 250 0.54 16.02 24.31
N VAL A 251 1.04 14.86 23.88
CA VAL A 251 1.14 14.45 22.49
C VAL A 251 -0.27 14.24 21.93
N VAL A 252 -0.59 14.87 20.80
CA VAL A 252 -1.84 14.64 20.07
C VAL A 252 -1.65 13.49 19.08
N THR A 253 -2.62 12.58 19.04
CA THR A 253 -2.64 11.32 18.27
C THR A 253 -3.67 11.39 17.14
N GLY A 254 -3.41 10.73 15.99
CA GLY A 254 -4.48 10.54 14.99
C GLY A 254 -4.05 10.21 13.56
N ILE A 255 -3.12 9.27 13.33
CA ILE A 255 -2.91 8.73 11.98
C ILE A 255 -3.97 7.64 11.75
N PRO A 256 -4.82 7.71 10.71
CA PRO A 256 -5.73 6.62 10.38
C PRO A 256 -4.91 5.37 10.00
N TYR A 257 -5.11 4.27 10.73
CA TYR A 257 -4.40 3.02 10.53
C TYR A 257 -5.39 1.89 10.20
N TYR A 258 -5.07 1.10 9.19
CA TYR A 258 -5.76 -0.15 8.90
C TYR A 258 -5.07 -1.29 9.67
N ARG A 259 -5.85 -2.27 10.14
CA ARG A 259 -5.35 -3.51 10.76
C ARG A 259 -5.81 -4.70 9.91
N PRO A 260 -4.98 -5.74 9.72
CA PRO A 260 -5.44 -6.98 9.09
C PRO A 260 -6.71 -7.50 9.76
N VAL A 261 -7.66 -7.98 8.96
CA VAL A 261 -8.92 -8.51 9.49
C VAL A 261 -8.63 -9.78 10.28
N LYS A 262 -9.09 -9.83 11.53
CA LYS A 262 -9.02 -11.04 12.35
C LYS A 262 -10.03 -12.06 11.83
N LEU A 263 -9.52 -13.17 11.29
CA LEU A 263 -10.37 -14.24 10.79
C LEU A 263 -10.88 -15.10 11.95
N THR A 264 -12.17 -15.00 12.25
CA THR A 264 -12.87 -15.94 13.13
C THR A 264 -13.56 -17.01 12.30
N GLU A 265 -13.81 -18.20 12.86
CA GLU A 265 -14.55 -19.26 12.16
C GLU A 265 -15.94 -18.79 11.69
N ARG A 266 -16.61 -17.96 12.50
CA ARG A 266 -17.89 -17.35 12.14
C ARG A 266 -17.76 -16.39 10.96
N LEU A 267 -16.74 -15.53 10.96
CA LEU A 267 -16.48 -14.62 9.85
C LEU A 267 -16.15 -15.40 8.59
N LEU A 268 -15.27 -16.40 8.66
CA LEU A 268 -14.95 -17.27 7.54
C LEU A 268 -16.18 -18.00 7.01
N LYS A 269 -17.08 -18.48 7.88
CA LYS A 269 -18.34 -19.09 7.46
C LYS A 269 -19.25 -18.10 6.74
N VAL A 270 -19.44 -16.90 7.27
CA VAL A 270 -20.26 -15.85 6.62
C VAL A 270 -19.66 -15.42 5.29
N LEU A 271 -18.34 -15.25 5.22
CA LEU A 271 -17.64 -14.92 3.98
C LEU A 271 -17.74 -16.07 2.97
N ASN A 272 -17.55 -17.32 3.39
CA ASN A 272 -17.76 -18.48 2.53
C ASN A 272 -19.21 -18.54 2.04
N GLU A 273 -20.21 -18.39 2.91
CA GLU A 273 -21.62 -18.36 2.48
C GLU A 273 -21.90 -17.20 1.51
N ALA A 274 -21.41 -15.99 1.80
CA ALA A 274 -21.62 -14.83 0.94
C ALA A 274 -20.86 -14.91 -0.40
N TYR A 275 -19.69 -15.56 -0.40
CA TYR A 275 -18.80 -15.62 -1.54
C TYR A 275 -18.85 -16.96 -2.29
N GLU A 276 -19.48 -18.02 -1.75
CA GLU A 276 -19.81 -19.29 -2.43
C GLU A 276 -21.20 -19.26 -3.08
N VAL A 277 -22.09 -18.34 -2.70
CA VAL A 277 -23.40 -18.19 -3.35
C VAL A 277 -23.24 -17.66 -4.78
N SER A 278 -23.68 -18.48 -5.73
CA SER A 278 -23.74 -18.16 -7.15
C SER A 278 -24.68 -16.97 -7.41
N PRO A 279 -24.33 -15.98 -8.26
CA PRO A 279 -25.20 -14.83 -8.51
C PRO A 279 -26.56 -15.28 -9.07
N SER A 280 -27.65 -14.75 -8.51
CA SER A 280 -29.03 -15.16 -8.83
C SER A 280 -29.56 -14.57 -10.16
N SER A 281 -28.86 -13.63 -10.79
CA SER A 281 -29.23 -13.07 -12.10
C SER A 281 -28.14 -13.34 -13.14
N PHE A 282 -28.29 -14.46 -13.86
CA PHE A 282 -27.23 -15.11 -14.65
C PHE A 282 -27.55 -15.49 -16.12
N PRO A 283 -28.82 -15.55 -16.61
CA PRO A 283 -29.09 -16.17 -17.92
C PRO A 283 -28.39 -15.53 -19.13
N GLU A 284 -28.31 -14.20 -19.21
CA GLU A 284 -27.77 -13.51 -20.41
C GLU A 284 -26.23 -13.57 -20.47
N LEU A 285 -25.55 -13.55 -19.33
CA LEU A 285 -24.08 -13.63 -19.25
C LEU A 285 -23.55 -15.06 -19.47
N LEU A 286 -24.31 -16.07 -19.03
CA LEU A 286 -23.99 -17.49 -19.26
C LEU A 286 -24.02 -17.88 -20.74
N LEU A 287 -24.86 -17.21 -21.55
CA LEU A 287 -24.99 -17.53 -22.97
C LEU A 287 -23.82 -17.00 -23.81
N GLU A 288 -23.12 -15.96 -23.33
CA GLU A 288 -21.98 -15.35 -24.04
C GLU A 288 -20.60 -15.77 -23.50
N THR A 289 -20.50 -16.30 -22.28
CA THR A 289 -19.23 -16.60 -21.62
C THR A 289 -19.00 -18.12 -21.49
N ARG A 290 -17.78 -18.58 -21.81
CA ARG A 290 -17.35 -19.97 -21.56
C ARG A 290 -16.86 -20.19 -20.12
N ALA A 291 -16.96 -19.16 -19.29
CA ALA A 291 -16.38 -19.12 -17.95
C ALA A 291 -17.31 -19.82 -16.94
N GLY A 292 -16.73 -20.72 -16.14
CA GLY A 292 -17.44 -21.33 -15.02
C GLY A 292 -17.79 -20.31 -13.92
N PRO A 293 -18.66 -20.67 -12.96
CA PRO A 293 -19.11 -19.78 -11.89
C PRO A 293 -17.94 -19.28 -11.02
N GLU A 294 -16.93 -20.11 -10.77
CA GLU A 294 -15.73 -19.68 -10.01
C GLU A 294 -14.94 -18.60 -10.75
N THR A 295 -14.76 -18.77 -12.07
CA THR A 295 -14.02 -17.84 -12.93
C THR A 295 -14.77 -16.51 -13.08
N LEU A 296 -16.09 -16.54 -13.21
CA LEU A 296 -16.92 -15.33 -13.25
C LEU A 296 -16.86 -14.55 -11.93
N ARG A 297 -16.88 -15.23 -10.79
CA ARG A 297 -16.69 -14.61 -9.46
C ARG A 297 -15.31 -13.97 -9.33
N ALA A 298 -14.25 -14.66 -9.71
CA ALA A 298 -12.91 -14.10 -9.70
C ALA A 298 -12.80 -12.85 -10.59
N LEU A 299 -13.37 -12.90 -11.80
CA LEU A 299 -13.44 -11.76 -12.71
C LEU A 299 -14.27 -10.60 -12.13
N SER A 300 -15.35 -10.89 -11.40
CA SER A 300 -16.16 -9.85 -10.72
C SER A 300 -15.36 -9.10 -9.65
N LEU A 301 -14.59 -9.82 -8.83
CA LEU A 301 -13.73 -9.23 -7.80
C LEU A 301 -12.60 -8.39 -8.41
N ILE A 302 -12.00 -8.86 -9.50
CA ILE A 302 -10.96 -8.11 -10.22
C ILE A 302 -11.56 -6.87 -10.89
N SER A 303 -12.75 -7.00 -11.48
CA SER A 303 -13.48 -5.88 -12.06
C SER A 303 -13.78 -4.83 -11.00
N GLU A 304 -14.33 -5.22 -9.86
CA GLU A 304 -14.54 -4.30 -8.75
C GLU A 304 -13.23 -3.64 -8.29
N LEU A 305 -12.13 -4.39 -8.16
CA LEU A 305 -10.83 -3.84 -7.78
C LEU A 305 -10.37 -2.72 -8.74
N ILE A 306 -10.62 -2.87 -10.03
CA ILE A 306 -10.21 -1.92 -11.07
C ILE A 306 -11.15 -0.71 -11.10
N TYR A 307 -12.46 -0.94 -11.13
CA TYR A 307 -13.45 0.10 -11.42
C TYR A 307 -14.00 0.81 -10.18
N ARG A 308 -13.89 0.22 -8.98
CA ARG A 308 -14.30 0.86 -7.74
C ARG A 308 -13.25 1.88 -7.29
N GLU A 309 -13.69 3.04 -6.83
CA GLU A 309 -12.80 3.99 -6.16
C GLU A 309 -12.38 3.45 -4.78
N PRO A 310 -11.09 3.58 -4.40
CA PRO A 310 -10.63 3.21 -3.09
C PRO A 310 -11.45 3.94 -2.03
N PRO A 311 -11.88 3.22 -0.99
CA PRO A 311 -12.65 3.85 0.07
C PRO A 311 -11.84 4.95 0.75
N PRO A 312 -12.51 6.00 1.24
CA PRO A 312 -11.91 6.94 2.17
C PRO A 312 -11.30 6.21 3.36
N LEU A 313 -10.15 6.67 3.86
CA LEU A 313 -9.46 6.04 5.01
C LEU A 313 -10.26 6.15 6.32
N LYS A 314 -11.34 6.94 6.34
CA LYS A 314 -12.24 7.03 7.49
C LYS A 314 -13.22 5.85 7.54
N ASP A 315 -13.42 5.17 6.42
CA ASP A 315 -14.39 4.07 6.26
C ASP A 315 -13.71 2.70 6.40
N ILE A 316 -12.59 2.64 7.11
CA ILE A 316 -11.80 1.43 7.37
C ILE A 316 -12.66 0.30 8.00
N GLU A 317 -13.68 0.66 8.78
CA GLU A 317 -14.56 -0.31 9.46
C GLU A 317 -15.51 -1.03 8.49
N VAL A 318 -15.76 -0.47 7.30
CA VAL A 318 -16.71 -1.03 6.32
C VAL A 318 -16.01 -1.84 5.23
N TYR A 319 -14.79 -1.44 4.84
CA TYR A 319 -14.07 -2.08 3.73
C TYR A 319 -13.03 -3.10 4.20
N SER A 320 -13.19 -4.35 3.75
CA SER A 320 -12.24 -5.44 4.02
C SER A 320 -11.51 -5.88 2.75
N PRO A 321 -10.22 -5.52 2.59
CA PRO A 321 -9.35 -6.06 1.54
C PRO A 321 -9.29 -7.59 1.50
N PHE A 322 -9.61 -8.29 2.59
CA PHE A 322 -9.57 -9.76 2.65
C PHE A 322 -10.51 -10.42 1.65
N LYS A 323 -11.63 -9.78 1.29
CA LYS A 323 -12.56 -10.25 0.26
C LYS A 323 -11.86 -10.62 -1.06
N TYR A 324 -10.83 -9.88 -1.45
CA TYR A 324 -10.11 -10.14 -2.70
C TYR A 324 -9.25 -11.41 -2.66
N ALA A 325 -9.00 -12.00 -1.48
CA ALA A 325 -8.34 -13.31 -1.38
C ALA A 325 -9.19 -14.45 -1.99
N TYR A 326 -10.52 -14.25 -2.10
CA TYR A 326 -11.43 -15.18 -2.79
C TYR A 326 -11.30 -15.17 -4.32
N THR A 327 -10.43 -14.33 -4.89
CA THR A 327 -10.19 -14.30 -6.34
C THR A 327 -9.60 -15.63 -6.80
N ILE A 328 -8.49 -16.06 -6.19
CA ILE A 328 -7.82 -17.33 -6.54
C ILE A 328 -7.39 -18.14 -5.31
N GLY A 329 -7.59 -17.64 -4.10
CA GLY A 329 -7.05 -18.21 -2.85
C GLY A 329 -5.80 -17.47 -2.38
N GLY A 330 -5.25 -17.89 -1.24
CA GLY A 330 -4.05 -17.32 -0.64
C GLY A 330 -2.88 -18.32 -0.58
N LYS A 331 -1.65 -17.81 -0.53
CA LYS A 331 -0.43 -18.62 -0.46
C LYS A 331 -0.45 -19.59 0.74
N ASP A 332 -0.85 -19.10 1.91
CA ASP A 332 -0.90 -19.88 3.15
C ASP A 332 -2.21 -20.67 3.32
N GLY A 333 -3.01 -20.78 2.26
CA GLY A 333 -4.19 -21.64 2.26
C GLY A 333 -5.47 -21.01 2.78
N VAL A 334 -5.51 -19.69 2.96
CA VAL A 334 -6.66 -18.97 3.50
C VAL A 334 -7.11 -17.87 2.51
N PRO A 335 -8.40 -17.82 2.14
CA PRO A 335 -9.50 -18.68 2.60
C PRO A 335 -9.38 -20.14 2.14
N TYR A 336 -8.69 -20.37 1.03
CA TYR A 336 -8.29 -21.68 0.52
C TYR A 336 -6.94 -21.54 -0.22
N PRO A 337 -6.21 -22.65 -0.46
CA PRO A 337 -4.96 -22.63 -1.24
C PRO A 337 -5.19 -22.12 -2.65
N VAL A 338 -4.17 -21.45 -3.21
CA VAL A 338 -4.26 -20.92 -4.57
C VAL A 338 -4.66 -22.01 -5.58
N LYS A 339 -5.83 -21.83 -6.20
CA LYS A 339 -6.39 -22.74 -7.20
C LYS A 339 -5.73 -22.47 -8.56
N LYS A 340 -4.71 -23.26 -8.90
CA LYS A 340 -3.92 -23.05 -10.13
C LYS A 340 -4.74 -23.06 -11.42
N GLN A 341 -5.70 -23.98 -11.55
CA GLN A 341 -6.56 -24.07 -12.76
C GLN A 341 -7.43 -22.81 -12.91
N LEU A 342 -8.10 -22.40 -11.82
CA LEU A 342 -8.90 -21.17 -11.78
C LEU A 342 -8.04 -19.95 -12.16
N ALA A 343 -6.83 -19.84 -11.61
CA ALA A 343 -5.93 -18.73 -11.93
C ALA A 343 -5.57 -18.67 -13.43
N GLU A 344 -5.30 -19.81 -14.06
CA GLU A 344 -5.04 -19.87 -15.51
C GLU A 344 -6.29 -19.50 -16.34
N GLU A 345 -7.48 -19.96 -15.95
CA GLU A 345 -8.73 -19.59 -16.62
C GLU A 345 -9.00 -18.07 -16.56
N VAL A 346 -8.85 -17.48 -15.36
CA VAL A 346 -8.99 -16.03 -15.16
C VAL A 346 -7.96 -15.27 -15.98
N LEU A 347 -6.70 -15.71 -16.00
CA LEU A 347 -5.65 -15.08 -16.79
C LEU A 347 -5.95 -15.12 -18.30
N ASN A 348 -6.45 -16.24 -18.81
CA ASN A 348 -6.81 -16.37 -20.21
C ASN A 348 -7.93 -15.37 -20.59
N GLU A 349 -8.95 -15.21 -19.74
CA GLU A 349 -10.02 -14.24 -19.99
C GLU A 349 -9.52 -12.79 -19.90
N LEU A 350 -8.70 -12.45 -18.89
CA LEU A 350 -8.12 -11.11 -18.76
C LEU A 350 -7.23 -10.74 -19.96
N TYR A 351 -6.41 -11.68 -20.44
CA TYR A 351 -5.57 -11.44 -21.62
C TYR A 351 -6.39 -11.28 -22.89
N GLU A 352 -7.49 -12.02 -23.06
CA GLU A 352 -8.39 -11.82 -24.18
C GLU A 352 -9.12 -10.46 -24.10
N ILE A 353 -9.51 -10.02 -22.89
CA ILE A 353 -10.08 -8.67 -22.69
C ILE A 353 -9.08 -7.59 -23.07
N ILE A 354 -7.84 -7.67 -22.58
CA ILE A 354 -6.76 -6.72 -22.89
C ILE A 354 -6.49 -6.68 -24.39
N ARG A 355 -6.31 -7.86 -25.02
CA ARG A 355 -6.05 -7.98 -26.46
C ARG A 355 -7.16 -7.31 -27.28
N ARG A 356 -8.43 -7.53 -26.92
CA ARG A 356 -9.57 -6.89 -27.61
C ARG A 356 -9.63 -5.39 -27.39
N ALA A 357 -9.36 -4.94 -26.16
CA ALA A 357 -9.32 -3.52 -25.84
C ALA A 357 -8.22 -2.79 -26.63
N GLU A 358 -7.03 -3.39 -26.77
CA GLU A 358 -5.92 -2.87 -27.58
C GLU A 358 -6.26 -2.79 -29.08
N LEU A 359 -7.11 -3.71 -29.57
CA LEU A 359 -7.64 -3.69 -30.94
C LEU A 359 -8.80 -2.70 -31.13
N GLY A 360 -9.19 -1.95 -30.09
CA GLY A 360 -10.27 -0.96 -30.13
C GLY A 360 -11.68 -1.52 -29.88
N TYR A 361 -11.82 -2.84 -29.63
CA TYR A 361 -13.11 -3.46 -29.33
C TYR A 361 -13.48 -3.29 -27.85
N LYS A 362 -14.40 -2.36 -27.56
CA LYS A 362 -14.79 -2.02 -26.18
C LYS A 362 -15.91 -2.87 -25.60
N ASP A 363 -16.48 -3.82 -26.35
CA ASP A 363 -17.65 -4.58 -25.89
C ASP A 363 -17.29 -5.53 -24.73
N LYS A 364 -16.21 -6.30 -24.88
CA LYS A 364 -15.69 -7.15 -23.79
C LYS A 364 -15.29 -6.34 -22.56
N LEU A 365 -14.73 -5.14 -22.78
CA LEU A 365 -14.31 -4.25 -21.72
C LEU A 365 -15.51 -3.71 -20.92
N ARG A 366 -16.59 -3.30 -21.62
CA ARG A 366 -17.87 -2.90 -21.01
C ARG A 366 -18.54 -4.05 -20.26
N ALA A 367 -18.53 -5.25 -20.83
CA ALA A 367 -19.04 -6.46 -20.18
C ALA A 367 -18.24 -6.75 -18.90
N PHE A 368 -16.91 -6.70 -18.98
CA PHE A 368 -16.03 -6.88 -17.82
C PHE A 368 -16.29 -5.86 -16.73
N ARG A 369 -16.44 -4.57 -17.06
CA ARG A 369 -16.83 -3.52 -16.09
C ARG A 369 -18.15 -3.82 -15.40
N SER A 370 -19.12 -4.36 -16.14
CA SER A 370 -20.45 -4.71 -15.59
C SER A 370 -20.38 -5.84 -14.56
N LEU A 371 -19.34 -6.68 -14.60
CA LEU A 371 -19.12 -7.73 -13.58
C LEU A 371 -18.86 -7.15 -12.19
N SER A 372 -18.39 -5.91 -12.06
CA SER A 372 -18.20 -5.28 -10.74
C SER A 372 -19.50 -5.23 -9.92
N ASN A 373 -20.67 -5.16 -10.57
CA ASN A 373 -21.98 -5.20 -9.92
C ASN A 373 -22.34 -6.57 -9.34
N LEU A 374 -21.68 -7.63 -9.82
CA LEU A 374 -21.85 -9.00 -9.33
C LEU A 374 -20.86 -9.32 -8.21
N ALA A 375 -19.91 -8.42 -7.94
CA ALA A 375 -18.96 -8.64 -6.87
C ALA A 375 -19.71 -8.58 -5.53
N PRO A 376 -19.51 -9.57 -4.65
CA PRO A 376 -20.30 -9.69 -3.43
C PRO A 376 -20.05 -8.50 -2.49
N PRO A 377 -21.00 -8.06 -1.65
CA PRO A 377 -20.87 -6.83 -0.88
C PRO A 377 -19.71 -6.88 0.14
N ASP A 378 -19.30 -5.70 0.61
CA ASP A 378 -18.35 -5.63 1.72
C ASP A 378 -19.03 -6.15 3.00
N ILE A 379 -18.33 -7.02 3.71
CA ILE A 379 -18.78 -7.57 4.97
C ILE A 379 -17.94 -6.93 6.06
N ALA A 380 -18.60 -6.14 6.92
CA ALA A 380 -17.95 -5.54 8.07
C ALA A 380 -17.38 -6.65 8.98
N PRO A 381 -16.13 -6.55 9.43
CA PRO A 381 -15.62 -7.42 10.47
C PRO A 381 -16.36 -7.10 11.77
N ILE A 382 -17.31 -7.96 12.16
CA ILE A 382 -18.06 -7.84 13.43
C ILE A 382 -17.13 -8.08 14.63
#